data_AF-E6TR28-F1
#
_entry.id   AF-E6TR28-F1
#
_cell.length_a   1.000
_cell.length_b   1.000
_cell.length_c   1.000
_cell.angle_alpha   90.00
_cell.angle_beta   90.00
_cell.angle_gamma   90.00
#
_symmetry.space_group_name_H-M   'P 1'
#
loop_
_entity.id
_entity.type
_entity.pdbx_description
1 polymer ?
#
loop_
_entity_poly.entity_id
_entity_poly.type
_entity_poly.pdbx_seq_one_letter_code
_entity_poly.pdbx_strand_id
1 'polypeptide(L)'
;MSKAKAFLQERVIYEYLEYRTKQEKLYLIQIFKRGKRVLSRKMFKVNMIKPIETTFPDINEMLIEGSNMIRSVEVKFLTSLFDYHKSKNYKKQYKKFREENGCIIVLKHDLLPKGLINEFDLDIYEIDIEDFRAFVIENFNRLLQKQLQNRENSFQRIWVTSQVKNFYYEYKTYPVKPAKKSGIWCPTNNLTSFDLAKDDKIIFIKFGGEYQIKQRINNHWKNHNLIYPKWKLQGLFIGRITRPIMSREEYCSMFDIDLNEPLWNDEYKHGKPKWDRVFCFEKEREIILQMGNNGISIADAYSELEDIIYPILFDVYTQQNTRELTASQYYSLLEYVSSQVSNELDSSRMLKDRIMTLMNTMRENSSDISEHSIDLENELMGIEKKYLQ
;
A
#
# COMPACT_ATOMS: atom_id res chain seq x y z
N MET A 1 -25.88 4.19 11.05
CA MET A 1 -26.41 4.15 9.67
C MET A 1 -25.44 3.39 8.78
N SER A 2 -25.88 2.32 8.12
CA SER A 2 -25.00 1.33 7.49
C SER A 2 -24.34 1.85 6.20
N LYS A 3 -23.00 1.73 6.12
CA LYS A 3 -22.15 2.08 4.97
C LYS A 3 -22.33 1.17 3.74
N ALA A 4 -23.31 0.26 3.74
CA ALA A 4 -23.48 -0.78 2.72
C ALA A 4 -24.38 -0.36 1.53
N LYS A 5 -24.75 0.92 1.39
CA LYS A 5 -25.57 1.41 0.27
C LYS A 5 -24.77 1.79 -1.01
N ALA A 6 -23.44 1.76 -0.96
CA ALA A 6 -22.60 2.39 -2.00
C ALA A 6 -22.33 1.55 -3.27
N PHE A 7 -22.69 0.25 -3.31
CA PHE A 7 -22.37 -0.60 -4.47
C PHE A 7 -23.39 -0.51 -5.62
N LEU A 8 -24.54 0.12 -5.40
CA LEU A 8 -25.67 0.15 -6.35
C LEU A 8 -26.02 1.57 -6.84
N GLN A 9 -25.08 2.52 -6.74
CA GLN A 9 -25.29 3.89 -7.22
C GLN A 9 -24.81 4.08 -8.66
N GLU A 10 -25.44 5.02 -9.35
CA GLU A 10 -25.10 5.56 -10.68
C GLU A 10 -23.59 5.83 -10.86
N ARG A 11 -22.91 6.14 -9.74
CA ARG A 11 -21.45 6.31 -9.64
C ARG A 11 -20.61 5.16 -10.19
N VAL A 12 -21.08 3.92 -10.17
CA VAL A 12 -20.31 2.76 -10.66
C VAL A 12 -20.03 2.85 -12.17
N ILE A 13 -20.94 3.46 -12.95
CA ILE A 13 -20.71 3.66 -14.38
C ILE A 13 -19.64 4.72 -14.60
N TYR A 14 -19.66 5.82 -13.84
CA TYR A 14 -18.62 6.84 -13.89
C TYR A 14 -17.24 6.27 -13.54
N GLU A 15 -17.17 5.46 -12.48
CA GLU A 15 -15.93 4.76 -12.10
C GLU A 15 -15.46 3.79 -13.20
N TYR A 16 -16.39 3.07 -13.84
CA TYR A 16 -16.10 2.22 -14.98
C TYR A 16 -15.49 3.01 -16.15
N LEU A 17 -16.12 4.12 -16.54
CA LEU A 17 -15.68 4.97 -17.65
C LEU A 17 -14.26 5.50 -17.37
N GLU A 18 -14.03 6.09 -16.20
CA GLU A 18 -12.70 6.59 -15.82
C GLU A 18 -11.65 5.48 -15.76
N TYR A 19 -11.98 4.35 -15.14
CA TYR A 19 -11.05 3.22 -14.98
C TYR A 19 -10.64 2.64 -16.33
N ARG A 20 -11.61 2.37 -17.21
CA ARG A 20 -11.33 1.82 -18.54
C ARG A 20 -10.63 2.82 -19.45
N THR A 21 -10.93 4.12 -19.34
CA THR A 21 -10.18 5.15 -20.08
C THR A 21 -8.72 5.21 -19.62
N LYS A 22 -8.45 5.19 -18.31
CA LYS A 22 -7.07 5.16 -17.76
C LYS A 22 -6.28 3.92 -18.21
N GLN A 23 -6.96 2.81 -18.47
CA GLN A 23 -6.36 1.59 -19.00
C GLN A 23 -6.24 1.56 -20.53
N GLU A 24 -6.67 2.62 -21.23
CA GLU A 24 -6.80 2.66 -22.69
C GLU A 24 -7.67 1.53 -23.27
N LYS A 25 -8.68 1.08 -22.51
CA LYS A 25 -9.55 -0.06 -22.82
C LYS A 25 -11.03 0.30 -22.91
N LEU A 26 -11.39 1.58 -22.81
CA LEU A 26 -12.79 1.98 -22.95
C LEU A 26 -13.20 1.99 -24.42
N TYR A 27 -14.19 1.15 -24.74
CA TYR A 27 -14.84 1.11 -26.05
C TYR A 27 -16.33 1.37 -25.90
N LEU A 28 -16.87 2.16 -26.84
CA LEU A 28 -18.29 2.48 -26.92
C LEU A 28 -18.87 2.04 -28.26
N ILE A 29 -20.10 1.56 -28.27
CA ILE A 29 -20.80 1.12 -29.48
C ILE A 29 -21.72 2.25 -29.94
N GLN A 30 -21.51 2.80 -31.13
CA GLN A 30 -22.42 3.82 -31.65
C GLN A 30 -23.74 3.19 -32.09
N ILE A 31 -24.84 3.61 -31.46
CA ILE A 31 -26.19 3.08 -31.73
C ILE A 31 -27.08 4.09 -32.45
N PHE A 32 -26.83 5.38 -32.27
CA PHE A 32 -27.46 6.46 -33.03
C PHE A 32 -26.41 7.45 -33.51
N LYS A 33 -26.58 7.91 -34.75
CA LYS A 33 -25.77 8.95 -35.36
C LYS A 33 -26.70 10.03 -35.91
N ARG A 34 -26.62 11.23 -35.33
CA ARG A 34 -27.50 12.38 -35.67
C ARG A 34 -28.98 11.97 -35.72
N GLY A 35 -29.47 11.38 -34.63
CA GLY A 35 -30.87 10.93 -34.51
C GLY A 35 -31.24 9.69 -35.34
N LYS A 36 -30.35 9.14 -36.18
CA LYS A 36 -30.64 7.93 -36.97
C LYS A 36 -30.02 6.69 -36.37
N ARG A 37 -30.78 5.59 -36.29
CA ARG A 37 -30.29 4.31 -35.77
C ARG A 37 -29.18 3.77 -36.67
N VAL A 38 -28.08 3.34 -36.05
CA VAL A 38 -26.97 2.67 -36.72
C VAL A 38 -27.18 1.16 -36.60
N LEU A 39 -27.18 0.46 -37.75
CA LEU A 39 -27.39 -0.99 -37.78
C LEU A 39 -26.07 -1.76 -37.56
N SER A 40 -24.94 -1.18 -37.95
CA SER A 40 -23.62 -1.79 -37.76
C SER A 40 -23.08 -1.53 -36.36
N ARG A 41 -22.78 -2.60 -35.62
CA ARG A 41 -22.13 -2.52 -34.31
C ARG A 41 -20.64 -2.21 -34.48
N LYS A 42 -20.30 -0.93 -34.61
CA LYS A 42 -18.92 -0.46 -34.60
C LYS A 42 -18.54 0.00 -33.20
N MET A 43 -17.41 -0.50 -32.71
CA MET A 43 -16.78 -0.05 -31.47
C MET A 43 -15.87 1.15 -31.74
N PHE A 44 -15.91 2.11 -30.82
CA PHE A 44 -15.14 3.35 -30.85
C PHE A 44 -14.35 3.46 -29.55
N LYS A 45 -13.01 3.51 -29.66
CA LYS A 45 -12.14 3.68 -28.50
C LYS A 45 -12.27 5.11 -27.96
N VAL A 46 -12.34 5.25 -26.65
CA VAL A 46 -12.32 6.55 -25.98
C VAL A 46 -10.91 6.84 -25.48
N ASN A 47 -10.29 7.88 -26.01
CA ASN A 47 -8.91 8.27 -25.69
C ASN A 47 -8.83 9.12 -24.42
N MET A 48 -9.88 9.89 -24.13
CA MET A 48 -9.86 10.82 -23.01
C MET A 48 -11.28 11.06 -22.49
N ILE A 49 -11.39 11.14 -21.17
CA ILE A 49 -12.51 11.67 -20.40
C ILE A 49 -11.89 12.59 -19.34
N LYS A 50 -12.29 13.88 -19.30
CA LYS A 50 -11.93 14.83 -18.22
C LYS A 50 -13.13 15.06 -17.30
N PRO A 51 -12.90 15.51 -16.04
CA PRO A 51 -13.54 14.94 -14.87
C PRO A 51 -15.06 15.10 -14.87
N ILE A 52 -15.70 14.14 -14.21
CA ILE A 52 -17.14 13.96 -14.12
C ILE A 52 -17.67 14.95 -13.09
N GLU A 53 -18.27 16.04 -13.57
CA GLU A 53 -19.06 16.94 -12.74
C GLU A 53 -20.47 16.39 -12.69
N THR A 54 -21.05 16.15 -11.51
CA THR A 54 -22.41 15.57 -11.37
C THR A 54 -23.53 16.57 -11.76
N THR A 55 -23.22 17.54 -12.61
CA THR A 55 -24.12 18.57 -13.12
C THR A 55 -24.17 18.46 -14.63
N PHE A 56 -25.37 18.46 -15.21
CA PHE A 56 -25.56 18.36 -16.66
C PHE A 56 -24.70 19.38 -17.44
N PRO A 57 -23.90 18.94 -18.44
CA PRO A 57 -23.65 17.55 -18.85
C PRO A 57 -22.64 16.85 -17.91
N ASP A 58 -22.87 15.56 -17.62
CA ASP A 58 -22.06 14.80 -16.66
C ASP A 58 -20.55 14.76 -16.93
N ILE A 59 -20.14 14.90 -18.21
CA ILE A 59 -18.74 14.90 -18.63
C ILE A 59 -18.53 16.09 -19.54
N ASN A 60 -17.61 16.97 -19.16
CA ASN A 60 -17.32 18.17 -19.93
C ASN A 60 -16.53 17.89 -21.21
N GLU A 61 -15.58 16.95 -21.18
CA GLU A 61 -14.73 16.65 -22.34
C GLU A 61 -14.54 15.14 -22.51
N MET A 62 -15.01 14.62 -23.65
CA MET A 62 -14.68 13.29 -24.15
C MET A 62 -14.07 13.37 -25.55
N LEU A 63 -13.04 12.56 -25.79
CA LEU A 63 -12.39 12.41 -27.10
C LEU A 63 -12.44 10.94 -27.55
N ILE A 64 -13.01 10.71 -28.73
CA ILE A 64 -13.04 9.40 -29.40
C ILE A 64 -11.88 9.29 -30.37
N GLU A 65 -11.23 8.12 -30.42
CA GLU A 65 -10.15 7.82 -31.35
C GLU A 65 -10.56 8.06 -32.81
N GLY A 66 -9.72 8.79 -33.55
CA GLY A 66 -9.97 9.18 -34.94
C GLY A 66 -10.93 10.37 -35.11
N SER A 67 -11.41 10.97 -34.01
CA SER A 67 -12.15 12.24 -34.01
C SER A 67 -11.24 13.37 -33.51
N ASN A 68 -11.25 14.52 -34.17
CA ASN A 68 -10.59 15.73 -33.67
C ASN A 68 -11.53 16.59 -32.80
N MET A 69 -12.76 16.09 -32.57
CA MET A 69 -13.80 16.84 -31.88
C MET A 69 -13.91 16.39 -30.42
N ILE A 70 -13.69 17.34 -29.51
CA ILE A 70 -14.01 17.20 -28.09
C ILE A 70 -15.51 17.47 -27.91
N ARG A 71 -16.19 16.62 -27.14
CA ARG A 71 -17.64 16.71 -26.94
C ARG A 71 -17.97 16.59 -25.46
N SER A 72 -18.99 17.33 -25.05
CA SER A 72 -19.65 17.09 -23.76
C SER A 72 -20.51 15.83 -23.84
N VAL A 73 -20.61 15.12 -22.72
CA VAL A 73 -21.32 13.84 -22.64
C VAL A 73 -22.29 13.85 -21.49
N GLU A 74 -23.48 13.35 -21.77
CA GLU A 74 -24.45 12.98 -20.75
C GLU A 74 -24.43 11.47 -20.56
N VAL A 75 -24.32 11.00 -19.33
CA VAL A 75 -24.41 9.57 -19.01
C VAL A 75 -25.80 9.25 -18.51
N LYS A 76 -26.38 8.16 -19.02
CA LYS A 76 -27.75 7.78 -18.71
C LYS A 76 -27.86 6.48 -17.95
N PHE A 77 -28.60 6.59 -16.84
CA PHE A 77 -28.89 5.51 -15.91
C PHE A 77 -30.28 4.95 -16.13
N LEU A 78 -30.44 3.67 -15.78
CA LEU A 78 -31.72 3.00 -15.62
C LEU A 78 -32.73 3.81 -14.77
N THR A 79 -32.22 4.54 -13.78
CA THR A 79 -32.99 5.30 -12.79
C THR A 79 -33.13 6.79 -13.11
N SER A 80 -32.38 7.30 -14.09
CA SER A 80 -32.39 8.73 -14.40
C SER A 80 -33.68 9.11 -15.14
N LEU A 81 -34.52 9.94 -14.51
CA LEU A 81 -35.67 10.55 -15.18
C LEU A 81 -35.15 11.53 -16.24
N PHE A 82 -35.30 11.13 -17.49
CA PHE A 82 -34.82 11.86 -18.66
C PHE A 82 -35.75 13.05 -18.94
N ASP A 83 -35.72 14.10 -18.12
CA ASP A 83 -36.65 15.26 -18.24
C ASP A 83 -35.98 16.64 -18.20
N TYR A 84 -34.66 16.75 -18.10
CA TYR A 84 -33.99 18.07 -18.14
C TYR A 84 -34.27 18.82 -19.47
N HIS A 85 -34.46 18.11 -20.58
CA HIS A 85 -34.77 18.74 -21.87
C HIS A 85 -36.19 19.34 -21.91
N LYS A 86 -37.09 18.85 -21.03
CA LYS A 86 -38.44 19.38 -20.83
C LYS A 86 -38.50 20.42 -19.72
N SER A 87 -37.56 20.37 -18.77
CA SER A 87 -37.47 21.31 -17.66
C SER A 87 -37.06 22.70 -18.16
N LYS A 88 -37.85 23.72 -17.78
CA LYS A 88 -37.57 25.12 -18.12
C LYS A 88 -36.17 25.56 -17.65
N ASN A 89 -35.68 24.99 -16.55
CA ASN A 89 -34.40 25.36 -15.93
C ASN A 89 -33.17 24.93 -16.76
N TYR A 90 -33.29 23.83 -17.51
CA TYR A 90 -32.16 23.24 -18.25
C TYR A 90 -32.25 23.44 -19.77
N LYS A 91 -33.34 24.05 -20.27
CA LYS A 91 -33.58 24.25 -21.72
C LYS A 91 -32.45 24.99 -22.43
N LYS A 92 -31.85 26.02 -21.79
CA LYS A 92 -30.71 26.76 -22.36
C LYS A 92 -29.43 25.93 -22.41
N GLN A 93 -29.11 25.22 -21.33
CA GLN A 93 -27.94 24.33 -21.24
C GLN A 93 -28.06 23.18 -22.24
N TYR A 94 -29.25 22.59 -22.38
CA TYR A 94 -29.50 21.55 -23.37
C TYR A 94 -29.38 22.04 -24.81
N LYS A 95 -29.85 23.27 -25.10
CA LYS A 95 -29.65 23.87 -26.43
C LYS A 95 -28.16 24.05 -26.74
N LYS A 96 -27.37 24.55 -25.78
CA LYS A 96 -25.92 24.68 -25.90
C LYS A 96 -25.25 23.32 -26.12
N PHE A 97 -25.61 22.32 -25.32
CA PHE A 97 -25.14 20.94 -25.46
C PHE A 97 -25.37 20.39 -26.88
N ARG A 98 -26.54 20.67 -27.48
CA ARG A 98 -26.83 20.31 -28.88
C ARG A 98 -25.96 21.07 -29.89
N GLU A 99 -25.83 22.38 -29.73
CA GLU A 99 -25.02 23.23 -30.63
C GLU A 99 -23.54 22.83 -30.62
N GLU A 100 -23.04 22.33 -29.49
CA GLU A 100 -21.68 21.85 -29.30
C GLU A 100 -21.47 20.37 -29.74
N ASN A 101 -22.47 19.76 -30.39
CA ASN A 101 -22.49 18.34 -30.77
C ASN A 101 -22.20 17.40 -29.59
N GLY A 102 -22.80 17.67 -28.44
CA GLY A 102 -22.76 16.75 -27.30
C GLY A 102 -23.33 15.38 -27.65
N CYS A 103 -22.97 14.36 -26.87
CA CYS A 103 -23.44 12.99 -27.09
C CYS A 103 -23.94 12.33 -25.81
N ILE A 104 -24.72 11.27 -25.96
CA ILE A 104 -25.28 10.53 -24.83
C ILE A 104 -24.60 9.17 -24.75
N ILE A 105 -24.16 8.77 -23.55
CA ILE A 105 -23.74 7.41 -23.24
C ILE A 105 -24.87 6.72 -22.47
N VAL A 106 -25.27 5.53 -22.91
CA VAL A 106 -26.26 4.68 -22.24
C VAL A 106 -25.66 3.33 -21.88
N LEU A 107 -26.20 2.72 -20.83
CA LEU A 107 -25.93 1.31 -20.56
C LEU A 107 -26.70 0.36 -21.51
N LYS A 108 -27.92 0.72 -21.91
CA LYS A 108 -28.77 -0.07 -22.82
C LYS A 108 -29.74 0.80 -23.62
N HIS A 109 -29.76 0.66 -24.94
CA HIS A 109 -30.55 1.50 -25.84
C HIS A 109 -32.07 1.31 -25.79
N ASP A 110 -32.56 0.12 -25.47
CA ASP A 110 -34.02 -0.17 -25.42
C ASP A 110 -34.76 0.61 -24.33
N LEU A 111 -34.02 1.31 -23.46
CA LEU A 111 -34.53 2.04 -22.32
C LEU A 111 -34.54 3.56 -22.53
N LEU A 112 -34.24 4.02 -23.75
CA LEU A 112 -34.37 5.43 -24.10
C LEU A 112 -35.85 5.86 -24.07
N PRO A 113 -36.17 7.09 -23.62
CA PRO A 113 -37.54 7.59 -23.64
C PRO A 113 -38.14 7.54 -25.05
N LYS A 114 -39.40 7.09 -25.15
CA LYS A 114 -40.15 7.13 -26.41
C LYS A 114 -40.18 8.56 -26.94
N GLY A 115 -39.77 8.76 -28.20
CA GLY A 115 -39.74 10.07 -28.86
C GLY A 115 -38.37 10.76 -28.87
N LEU A 116 -37.41 10.36 -28.01
CA LEU A 116 -36.08 10.98 -27.94
C LEU A 116 -35.38 11.00 -29.32
N ILE A 117 -35.44 9.87 -30.02
CA ILE A 117 -34.81 9.67 -31.32
C ILE A 117 -35.45 10.55 -32.40
N ASN A 118 -36.75 10.84 -32.27
CA ASN A 118 -37.50 11.64 -33.24
C ASN A 118 -37.38 13.14 -32.96
N GLU A 119 -37.04 13.53 -31.72
CA GLU A 119 -36.97 14.92 -31.28
C GLU A 119 -35.55 15.51 -31.35
N PHE A 120 -34.50 14.68 -31.38
CA PHE A 120 -33.12 15.14 -31.20
C PHE A 120 -32.09 14.54 -32.17
N ASP A 121 -31.36 15.41 -32.86
CA ASP A 121 -30.23 15.07 -33.74
C ASP A 121 -28.93 14.79 -32.96
N LEU A 122 -28.96 13.87 -32.00
CA LEU A 122 -27.81 13.56 -31.14
C LEU A 122 -27.17 12.22 -31.51
N ASP A 123 -25.86 12.11 -31.25
CA ASP A 123 -25.14 10.84 -31.29
C ASP A 123 -25.35 10.12 -29.95
N ILE A 124 -25.67 8.82 -30.00
CA ILE A 124 -25.85 7.99 -28.81
C ILE A 124 -24.92 6.79 -28.90
N TYR A 125 -24.21 6.56 -27.80
CA TYR A 125 -23.25 5.48 -27.61
C TYR A 125 -23.73 4.55 -26.50
N GLU A 126 -23.55 3.26 -26.70
CA GLU A 126 -23.84 2.21 -25.72
C GLU A 126 -22.53 1.67 -25.14
N ILE A 127 -22.50 1.47 -23.82
CA ILE A 127 -21.40 0.78 -23.14
C ILE A 127 -21.43 -0.70 -23.51
N ASP A 128 -20.26 -1.32 -23.69
CA ASP A 128 -20.17 -2.77 -23.79
C ASP A 128 -20.64 -3.43 -22.47
N ILE A 129 -21.84 -4.00 -22.50
CA ILE A 129 -22.49 -4.56 -21.32
C ILE A 129 -21.70 -5.73 -20.72
N GLU A 130 -20.99 -6.51 -21.53
CA GLU A 130 -20.24 -7.65 -21.04
C GLU A 130 -18.95 -7.20 -20.35
N ASP A 131 -18.26 -6.19 -20.91
CA ASP A 131 -17.11 -5.57 -20.25
C ASP A 131 -17.51 -4.84 -18.95
N PHE A 132 -18.62 -4.12 -18.97
CA PHE A 132 -19.16 -3.47 -17.78
C PHE A 132 -19.55 -4.48 -16.70
N ARG A 133 -20.23 -5.58 -17.08
CA ARG A 133 -20.54 -6.68 -16.15
C ARG A 133 -19.29 -7.29 -15.56
N ALA A 134 -18.27 -7.57 -16.38
CA ALA A 134 -17.00 -8.11 -15.90
C ALA A 134 -16.34 -7.17 -14.88
N PHE A 135 -16.32 -5.86 -15.15
CA PHE A 135 -15.82 -4.85 -14.21
C PHE A 135 -16.60 -4.85 -12.88
N VAL A 136 -17.94 -4.91 -12.93
CA VAL A 136 -18.78 -4.94 -11.72
C VAL A 136 -18.55 -6.22 -10.93
N ILE A 137 -18.49 -7.38 -11.60
CA ILE A 137 -18.23 -8.68 -10.97
C ILE A 137 -16.85 -8.70 -10.33
N GLU A 138 -15.82 -8.21 -11.00
CA GLU A 138 -14.46 -8.11 -10.45
C GLU A 138 -14.43 -7.26 -9.17
N ASN A 139 -15.06 -6.08 -9.21
CA ASN A 139 -15.12 -5.20 -8.04
C ASN A 139 -15.98 -5.78 -6.91
N PHE A 140 -17.08 -6.47 -7.25
CA PHE A 140 -17.94 -7.11 -6.27
C PHE A 140 -17.24 -8.29 -5.62
N ASN A 141 -16.56 -9.14 -6.40
CA ASN A 141 -15.77 -10.25 -5.89
C ASN A 141 -14.62 -9.74 -5.02
N ARG A 142 -13.95 -8.66 -5.42
CA ARG A 142 -12.93 -8.01 -4.60
C ARG A 142 -13.51 -7.49 -3.28
N LEU A 143 -14.69 -6.88 -3.30
CA LEU A 143 -15.37 -6.42 -2.09
C LEU A 143 -15.85 -7.59 -1.22
N LEU A 144 -16.41 -8.64 -1.81
CA LEU A 144 -16.94 -9.82 -1.15
C LEU A 144 -15.82 -10.64 -0.52
N GLN A 145 -14.73 -10.91 -1.25
CA GLN A 145 -13.52 -11.54 -0.70
C GLN A 145 -12.97 -10.71 0.46
N LYS A 146 -12.95 -9.39 0.34
CA LYS A 146 -12.58 -8.50 1.44
C LYS A 146 -13.57 -8.54 2.61
N GLN A 147 -14.87 -8.66 2.39
CA GLN A 147 -15.86 -8.76 3.46
C GLN A 147 -15.83 -10.11 4.17
N LEU A 148 -15.57 -11.19 3.42
CA LEU A 148 -15.37 -12.52 3.98
C LEU A 148 -14.06 -12.56 4.78
N GLN A 149 -12.97 -12.00 4.26
CA GLN A 149 -11.74 -11.76 5.02
C GLN A 149 -11.94 -10.83 6.22
N ASN A 150 -12.82 -9.82 6.14
CA ASN A 150 -13.12 -8.91 7.25
C ASN A 150 -14.00 -9.55 8.35
N ARG A 151 -14.79 -10.59 8.03
CA ARG A 151 -15.55 -11.35 9.05
C ARG A 151 -14.66 -12.34 9.81
N GLU A 152 -13.58 -12.82 9.19
CA GLU A 152 -12.53 -13.55 9.89
C GLU A 152 -11.58 -12.60 10.66
N ASN A 153 -11.39 -11.36 10.19
CA ASN A 153 -10.58 -10.30 10.82
C ASN A 153 -11.33 -9.47 11.90
N SER A 154 -11.85 -10.13 12.94
CA SER A 154 -11.98 -9.44 14.25
C SER A 154 -10.61 -9.19 14.92
N PHE A 155 -9.54 -9.69 14.30
CA PHE A 155 -8.16 -9.54 14.73
C PHE A 155 -7.47 -8.38 14.02
N GLN A 156 -6.76 -7.58 14.81
CA GLN A 156 -5.77 -6.59 14.41
C GLN A 156 -4.83 -7.21 13.35
N ARG A 157 -4.74 -6.62 12.14
CA ARG A 157 -3.84 -7.16 11.11
C ARG A 157 -2.39 -6.85 11.46
N ILE A 158 -1.49 -7.68 10.96
CA ILE A 158 -0.07 -7.60 11.28
C ILE A 158 0.70 -7.47 9.98
N TRP A 159 1.31 -6.32 9.77
CA TRP A 159 2.05 -6.01 8.57
C TRP A 159 3.55 -6.07 8.84
N VAL A 160 4.33 -6.40 7.82
CA VAL A 160 5.79 -6.47 7.90
C VAL A 160 6.43 -5.76 6.71
N THR A 161 7.45 -4.95 6.99
CA THR A 161 8.22 -4.19 5.99
C THR A 161 9.68 -4.06 6.42
N SER A 162 10.55 -3.58 5.54
CA SER A 162 12.00 -3.49 5.79
C SER A 162 12.41 -2.11 6.31
N GLN A 163 13.35 -2.07 7.26
CA GLN A 163 14.01 -0.85 7.70
C GLN A 163 15.01 -0.37 6.63
N VAL A 164 14.54 0.44 5.68
CA VAL A 164 15.42 1.16 4.75
C VAL A 164 16.05 2.40 5.40
N LYS A 165 17.00 3.06 4.73
CA LYS A 165 17.74 4.22 5.27
C LYS A 165 16.84 5.29 5.91
N ASN A 166 15.70 5.58 5.29
CA ASN A 166 14.72 6.57 5.78
C ASN A 166 14.11 6.24 7.14
N PHE A 167 14.23 4.99 7.60
CA PHE A 167 13.70 4.57 8.88
C PHE A 167 14.49 5.14 10.07
N TYR A 168 15.82 5.20 9.95
CA TYR A 168 16.72 5.53 11.06
C TYR A 168 17.72 6.65 10.76
N TYR A 169 18.03 6.93 9.49
CA TYR A 169 19.09 7.87 9.12
C TYR A 169 18.57 9.31 9.09
N GLU A 170 19.24 10.19 9.83
CA GLU A 170 18.98 11.63 9.87
C GLU A 170 20.05 12.35 9.04
N TYR A 171 19.66 12.96 7.94
CA TYR A 171 20.60 13.71 7.10
C TYR A 171 20.75 15.12 7.64
N LYS A 172 21.99 15.53 7.94
CA LYS A 172 22.29 16.90 8.43
C LYS A 172 21.85 18.01 7.48
N THR A 173 21.71 17.69 6.19
CA THR A 173 21.41 18.64 5.11
C THR A 173 19.91 18.82 4.85
N TYR A 174 19.05 17.99 5.45
CA TYR A 174 17.61 18.05 5.23
C TYR A 174 16.88 18.15 6.58
N PRO A 175 15.89 19.05 6.73
CA PRO A 175 15.15 19.23 7.99
C PRO A 175 14.12 18.12 8.24
N VAL A 176 14.34 16.92 7.72
CA VAL A 176 13.36 15.83 7.70
C VAL A 176 13.76 14.75 8.71
N LYS A 177 12.86 14.49 9.66
CA LYS A 177 13.08 13.48 10.70
C LYS A 177 12.95 12.07 10.11
N PRO A 178 13.80 11.11 10.53
CA PRO A 178 13.65 9.71 10.14
C PRO A 178 12.32 9.14 10.66
N ALA A 179 11.79 8.12 9.98
CA ALA A 179 10.48 7.54 10.30
C ALA A 179 10.34 7.08 11.74
N LYS A 180 11.41 6.51 12.32
CA LYS A 180 11.47 6.12 13.73
C LYS A 180 11.14 7.28 14.69
N LYS A 181 11.48 8.53 14.32
CA LYS A 181 11.23 9.73 15.11
C LYS A 181 9.96 10.47 14.71
N SER A 182 9.65 10.52 13.41
CA SER A 182 8.47 11.24 12.90
C SER A 182 7.17 10.46 13.02
N GLY A 183 7.23 9.13 13.15
CA GLY A 183 6.04 8.28 13.21
C GLY A 183 5.26 8.24 11.89
N ILE A 184 5.90 8.60 10.77
CA ILE A 184 5.28 8.52 9.44
C ILE A 184 6.09 7.64 8.51
N TRP A 185 5.40 6.88 7.69
CA TRP A 185 6.02 6.01 6.69
C TRP A 185 5.22 5.99 5.39
N CYS A 186 5.94 5.67 4.32
CA CYS A 186 5.37 5.40 3.03
C CYS A 186 5.59 3.94 2.65
N PRO A 187 4.54 3.19 2.29
CA PRO A 187 4.74 1.88 1.70
C PRO A 187 5.37 2.01 0.31
N THR A 188 6.22 1.06 -0.02
CA THR A 188 6.91 0.94 -1.33
C THR A 188 6.05 0.29 -2.41
N ASN A 189 4.92 -0.29 -2.02
CA ASN A 189 3.90 -0.90 -2.85
C ASN A 189 2.58 -0.12 -2.76
N ASN A 190 1.66 -0.35 -3.72
CA ASN A 190 0.35 0.31 -3.81
C ASN A 190 -0.62 -0.19 -2.71
N LEU A 191 -0.26 0.00 -1.44
CA LEU A 191 -1.19 -0.20 -0.32
C LEU A 191 -2.20 0.95 -0.28
N THR A 192 -3.41 0.63 0.13
CA THR A 192 -4.58 1.49 0.18
C THR A 192 -5.14 1.57 1.59
N SER A 193 -6.06 2.51 1.82
CA SER A 193 -6.78 2.65 3.09
C SER A 193 -7.55 1.38 3.50
N PHE A 194 -7.65 0.39 2.60
CA PHE A 194 -8.23 -0.92 2.86
C PHE A 194 -7.22 -1.97 3.38
N ASP A 195 -5.93 -1.68 3.27
CA ASP A 195 -4.84 -2.57 3.62
C ASP A 195 -4.32 -2.22 5.02
N LEU A 196 -3.83 -0.99 5.23
CA LEU A 196 -3.35 -0.50 6.52
C LEU A 196 -4.42 0.35 7.24
N ALA A 197 -5.09 -0.26 8.22
CA ALA A 197 -6.11 0.39 9.03
C ALA A 197 -5.55 0.92 10.35
N LYS A 198 -6.30 1.84 10.98
CA LYS A 198 -6.02 2.25 12.36
C LYS A 198 -6.03 1.02 13.26
N ASP A 199 -5.12 1.03 14.22
CA ASP A 199 -4.87 0.00 15.22
C ASP A 199 -4.17 -1.25 14.68
N ASP A 200 -3.96 -1.45 13.38
CA ASP A 200 -3.13 -2.55 12.88
C ASP A 200 -1.69 -2.50 13.45
N LYS A 201 -1.01 -3.66 13.52
CA LYS A 201 0.42 -3.72 13.86
C LYS A 201 1.25 -3.62 12.59
N ILE A 202 2.39 -2.96 12.69
CA ILE A 202 3.41 -2.89 11.64
C ILE A 202 4.78 -3.25 12.24
N ILE A 203 5.48 -4.17 11.59
CA ILE A 203 6.80 -4.65 11.97
C ILE A 203 7.80 -4.14 10.94
N PHE A 204 8.70 -3.26 11.36
CA PHE A 204 9.84 -2.85 10.56
C PHE A 204 11.03 -3.73 10.91
N ILE A 205 11.47 -4.55 9.96
CA ILE A 205 12.55 -5.50 10.14
C ILE A 205 13.88 -4.92 9.68
N LYS A 206 14.88 -4.97 10.57
CA LYS A 206 16.26 -4.68 10.22
C LYS A 206 16.97 -5.96 9.82
N PHE A 207 17.39 -6.02 8.56
CA PHE A 207 18.23 -7.08 8.05
C PHE A 207 19.69 -6.63 7.99
N GLY A 208 20.62 -7.57 8.09
CA GLY A 208 22.05 -7.33 7.95
C GLY A 208 22.79 -8.50 7.31
N GLY A 209 24.12 -8.38 7.32
CA GLY A 209 25.04 -9.33 6.70
C GLY A 209 26.12 -8.60 5.88
N GLU A 210 26.68 -9.28 4.88
CA GLU A 210 27.80 -8.76 4.09
C GLU A 210 27.43 -7.61 3.13
N TYR A 211 28.47 -6.95 2.62
CA TYR A 211 28.33 -6.01 1.51
C TYR A 211 27.66 -6.67 0.29
N GLN A 212 26.74 -5.96 -0.37
CA GLN A 212 25.94 -6.44 -1.53
C GLN A 212 25.06 -7.67 -1.27
N ILE A 213 24.68 -7.92 -0.02
CA ILE A 213 23.91 -9.11 0.34
C ILE A 213 22.60 -9.31 -0.45
N LYS A 214 21.92 -8.22 -0.86
CA LYS A 214 20.72 -8.30 -1.72
C LYS A 214 20.98 -9.00 -3.06
N GLN A 215 22.12 -8.74 -3.72
CA GLN A 215 22.48 -9.41 -4.97
C GLN A 215 22.90 -10.86 -4.71
N ARG A 216 23.63 -11.10 -3.63
CA ARG A 216 24.10 -12.44 -3.25
C ARG A 216 22.95 -13.36 -2.85
N ILE A 217 21.96 -12.87 -2.10
CA ILE A 217 20.74 -13.61 -1.77
C ILE A 217 20.00 -14.05 -3.03
N ASN A 218 19.77 -13.12 -3.97
CA ASN A 218 19.07 -13.43 -5.21
C ASN A 218 19.82 -14.47 -6.06
N ASN A 219 21.15 -14.36 -6.15
CA ASN A 219 21.97 -15.31 -6.92
C ASN A 219 22.05 -16.68 -6.24
N HIS A 220 22.25 -16.70 -4.92
CA HIS A 220 22.36 -17.94 -4.15
C HIS A 220 21.05 -18.73 -4.17
N TRP A 221 19.91 -18.03 -4.08
CA TRP A 221 18.60 -18.65 -4.24
C TRP A 221 18.41 -19.22 -5.65
N LYS A 222 18.63 -18.42 -6.70
CA LYS A 222 18.48 -18.86 -8.09
C LYS A 222 19.36 -20.06 -8.45
N ASN A 223 20.58 -20.11 -7.92
CA ASN A 223 21.57 -21.10 -8.32
C ASN A 223 21.54 -22.38 -7.47
N HIS A 224 21.14 -22.27 -6.20
CA HIS A 224 21.28 -23.37 -5.23
C HIS A 224 19.97 -23.73 -4.52
N ASN A 225 18.91 -22.94 -4.68
CA ASN A 225 17.65 -23.10 -3.94
C ASN A 225 17.88 -23.18 -2.41
N LEU A 226 18.85 -22.40 -1.91
CA LEU A 226 19.28 -22.38 -0.51
C LEU A 226 19.37 -20.95 0.03
N ILE A 227 19.11 -20.81 1.33
CA ILE A 227 19.24 -19.53 2.03
C ILE A 227 20.71 -19.13 2.07
N TYR A 228 20.96 -17.85 1.80
CA TYR A 228 22.30 -17.31 1.89
C TYR A 228 22.77 -17.28 3.36
N PRO A 229 23.85 -17.99 3.74
CA PRO A 229 24.22 -18.21 5.15
C PRO A 229 24.55 -16.94 5.93
N LYS A 230 24.90 -15.85 5.24
CA LYS A 230 25.29 -14.59 5.87
C LYS A 230 24.14 -13.59 5.97
N TRP A 231 22.92 -13.98 5.60
CA TRP A 231 21.72 -13.16 5.77
C TRP A 231 21.24 -13.24 7.21
N LYS A 232 21.12 -12.08 7.85
CA LYS A 232 20.83 -11.99 9.29
C LYS A 232 19.63 -11.09 9.59
N LEU A 233 18.89 -11.47 10.62
CA LEU A 233 17.89 -10.65 11.30
C LEU A 233 18.56 -9.89 12.46
N GLN A 234 18.51 -8.56 12.44
CA GLN A 234 19.22 -7.69 13.39
C GLN A 234 18.30 -6.93 14.34
N GLY A 235 17.01 -6.86 14.04
CA GLY A 235 16.06 -6.21 14.93
C GLY A 235 14.67 -6.10 14.36
N LEU A 236 13.72 -5.96 15.26
CA LEU A 236 12.30 -5.77 14.99
C LEU A 236 11.86 -4.48 15.66
N PHE A 237 11.29 -3.56 14.90
CA PHE A 237 10.55 -2.44 15.45
C PHE A 237 9.07 -2.70 15.24
N ILE A 238 8.31 -2.81 16.31
CA ILE A 238 6.88 -3.07 16.31
C ILE A 238 6.17 -1.76 16.62
N GLY A 239 5.35 -1.32 15.68
CA GLY A 239 4.51 -0.14 15.85
C GLY A 239 3.03 -0.47 15.69
N ARG A 240 2.21 0.45 16.16
CA ARG A 240 0.76 0.47 15.96
C ARG A 240 0.39 1.58 15.00
N ILE A 241 -0.45 1.28 14.01
CA ILE A 241 -0.94 2.27 13.07
C ILE A 241 -1.90 3.22 13.80
N THR A 242 -1.56 4.49 13.89
CA THR A 242 -2.38 5.50 14.58
C THR A 242 -3.37 6.16 13.64
N ARG A 243 -3.05 6.21 12.34
CA ARG A 243 -3.92 6.72 11.27
C ARG A 243 -3.83 5.80 10.06
N PRO A 244 -4.98 5.48 9.43
CA PRO A 244 -4.98 4.66 8.24
C PRO A 244 -4.16 5.33 7.15
N ILE A 245 -3.69 4.53 6.19
CA ILE A 245 -2.98 5.08 5.03
C ILE A 245 -3.90 5.99 4.21
N MET A 246 -3.37 7.15 3.85
CA MET A 246 -4.06 8.22 3.12
C MET A 246 -3.16 8.77 2.01
N SER A 247 -3.71 9.60 1.13
CA SER A 247 -2.90 10.28 0.13
C SER A 247 -1.96 11.30 0.78
N ARG A 248 -0.84 11.61 0.11
CA ARG A 248 0.08 12.66 0.54
C ARG A 248 -0.63 14.01 0.64
N GLU A 249 -1.48 14.34 -0.32
CA GLU A 249 -2.28 15.57 -0.34
C GLU A 249 -3.22 15.64 0.87
N GLU A 250 -3.89 14.53 1.19
CA GLU A 250 -4.77 14.43 2.36
C GLU A 250 -3.97 14.64 3.66
N TYR A 251 -2.80 14.02 3.78
CA TYR A 251 -1.92 14.18 4.93
C TYR A 251 -1.44 15.64 5.07
N CYS A 252 -0.83 16.20 4.02
CA CYS A 252 -0.31 17.58 4.03
C CYS A 252 -1.41 18.60 4.36
N SER A 253 -2.59 18.46 3.76
CA SER A 253 -3.74 19.32 4.06
C SER A 253 -4.21 19.21 5.50
N MET A 254 -4.13 18.03 6.11
CA MET A 254 -4.58 17.81 7.48
C MET A 254 -3.63 18.41 8.53
N PHE A 255 -2.34 18.51 8.20
CA PHE A 255 -1.29 18.99 9.11
C PHE A 255 -0.75 20.38 8.75
N ASP A 256 -1.36 21.06 7.79
CA ASP A 256 -0.96 22.39 7.30
C ASP A 256 0.52 22.43 6.85
N ILE A 257 0.90 21.41 6.06
CA ILE A 257 2.24 21.25 5.48
C ILE A 257 2.17 21.56 3.99
N ASP A 258 3.14 22.30 3.44
CA ASP A 258 3.22 22.52 2.00
C ASP A 258 3.40 21.18 1.27
N LEU A 259 2.60 20.94 0.22
CA LEU A 259 2.67 19.73 -0.59
C LEU A 259 4.06 19.49 -1.22
N ASN A 260 4.85 20.55 -1.37
CA ASN A 260 6.21 20.50 -1.92
C ASN A 260 7.29 20.27 -0.84
N GLU A 261 6.94 20.29 0.44
CA GLU A 261 7.90 20.02 1.52
C GLU A 261 8.12 18.51 1.69
N PRO A 262 9.38 18.03 1.71
CA PRO A 262 9.65 16.61 1.89
C PRO A 262 9.21 16.10 3.26
N LEU A 263 8.42 15.02 3.28
CA LEU A 263 7.97 14.33 4.48
C LEU A 263 8.97 13.23 4.94
N TRP A 264 9.77 12.69 4.03
CA TRP A 264 10.86 11.77 4.34
C TRP A 264 12.08 11.99 3.43
N ASN A 265 13.22 11.42 3.84
CA ASN A 265 14.46 11.49 3.07
C ASN A 265 14.34 10.78 1.71
N ASP A 266 15.02 11.24 0.68
CA ASP A 266 14.94 10.65 -0.68
C ASP A 266 13.50 10.54 -1.23
N GLU A 267 12.59 11.44 -0.80
CA GLU A 267 11.21 11.45 -1.28
C GLU A 267 11.11 11.73 -2.78
N TYR A 268 12.00 12.57 -3.32
CA TYR A 268 11.95 12.97 -4.71
C TYR A 268 12.88 12.13 -5.59
N LYS A 269 12.37 11.69 -6.74
CA LYS A 269 13.19 11.15 -7.83
C LYS A 269 12.89 11.93 -9.11
N HIS A 270 13.91 12.54 -9.70
CA HIS A 270 13.78 13.42 -10.88
C HIS A 270 12.76 14.56 -10.68
N GLY A 271 12.74 15.17 -9.48
CA GLY A 271 11.87 16.32 -9.19
C GLY A 271 10.38 15.99 -8.97
N LYS A 272 9.99 14.71 -8.94
CA LYS A 272 8.64 14.28 -8.58
C LYS A 272 8.65 13.46 -7.28
N PRO A 273 7.61 13.56 -6.44
CA PRO A 273 7.44 12.66 -5.32
C PRO A 273 7.44 11.22 -5.84
N LYS A 274 8.33 10.40 -5.28
CA LYS A 274 8.44 8.98 -5.63
C LYS A 274 7.22 8.21 -5.13
N TRP A 275 6.53 8.74 -4.12
CA TRP A 275 5.41 8.09 -3.48
C TRP A 275 4.28 9.06 -3.14
N ASP A 276 3.05 8.54 -3.19
CA ASP A 276 1.80 9.30 -3.13
C ASP A 276 0.99 9.04 -1.86
N ARG A 277 1.51 8.23 -0.92
CA ARG A 277 0.75 7.76 0.24
C ARG A 277 1.54 7.80 1.54
N VAL A 278 0.82 8.02 2.63
CA VAL A 278 1.38 8.17 3.97
C VAL A 278 0.51 7.45 4.98
N PHE A 279 1.13 6.73 5.91
CA PHE A 279 0.46 6.30 7.14
C PHE A 279 1.25 6.72 8.37
N CYS A 280 0.54 6.84 9.49
CA CYS A 280 1.13 7.19 10.77
C CYS A 280 1.18 5.97 11.69
N PHE A 281 2.25 5.88 12.46
CA PHE A 281 2.44 4.82 13.44
C PHE A 281 3.12 5.36 14.69
N GLU A 282 2.91 4.66 15.80
CA GLU A 282 3.62 4.89 17.05
C GLU A 282 4.40 3.63 17.43
N LYS A 283 5.50 3.81 18.16
CA LYS A 283 6.30 2.69 18.68
C LYS A 283 5.52 1.99 19.80
N GLU A 284 5.33 0.67 19.68
CA GLU A 284 4.92 -0.17 20.80
C GLU A 284 6.12 -0.85 21.45
N ARG A 285 6.98 -1.47 20.62
CA ARG A 285 8.15 -2.23 21.09
C ARG A 285 9.28 -2.16 20.08
N GLU A 286 10.51 -2.26 20.55
CA GLU A 286 11.68 -2.42 19.70
C GLU A 286 12.55 -3.52 20.29
N ILE A 287 12.91 -4.50 19.47
CA ILE A 287 13.74 -5.65 19.84
C ILE A 287 15.02 -5.51 19.03
N ILE A 288 16.14 -5.31 19.73
CA ILE A 288 17.45 -5.14 19.12
C ILE A 288 18.21 -6.46 19.28
N LEU A 289 18.59 -7.08 18.16
CA LEU A 289 19.29 -8.37 18.16
C LEU A 289 20.79 -8.12 17.94
N GLN A 290 21.47 -7.69 19.00
CA GLN A 290 22.93 -7.57 19.03
C GLN A 290 23.55 -8.90 19.46
N MET A 291 23.26 -9.93 18.68
CA MET A 291 23.59 -11.33 18.98
C MET A 291 24.83 -11.79 18.23
N GLY A 292 25.84 -12.30 18.93
CA GLY A 292 27.12 -12.73 18.33
C GLY A 292 27.69 -11.71 17.33
N ASN A 293 28.20 -12.13 16.16
CA ASN A 293 28.61 -11.16 15.11
C ASN A 293 27.41 -10.61 14.30
N ASN A 294 26.48 -10.02 15.06
CA ASN A 294 25.47 -9.01 14.79
C ASN A 294 24.12 -9.44 14.18
N GLY A 295 23.54 -10.54 14.66
CA GLY A 295 22.12 -10.90 14.44
C GLY A 295 21.88 -12.41 14.31
N ILE A 296 20.59 -12.79 14.34
CA ILE A 296 20.12 -14.17 14.14
C ILE A 296 20.35 -14.57 12.67
N SER A 297 20.96 -15.73 12.43
CA SER A 297 21.13 -16.31 11.10
C SER A 297 19.77 -16.71 10.52
N ILE A 298 19.42 -16.20 9.34
CA ILE A 298 18.17 -16.60 8.66
C ILE A 298 18.25 -18.05 8.16
N ALA A 299 19.46 -18.55 7.87
CA ALA A 299 19.65 -19.94 7.50
C ALA A 299 19.30 -20.88 8.66
N ASP A 300 19.69 -20.51 9.88
CA ASP A 300 19.46 -21.30 11.09
C ASP A 300 17.98 -21.24 11.50
N ALA A 301 17.33 -20.10 11.26
CA ALA A 301 15.91 -19.91 11.52
C ALA A 301 14.99 -20.63 10.53
N TYR A 302 15.52 -21.16 9.42
CA TYR A 302 14.70 -21.66 8.31
C TYR A 302 13.83 -22.84 8.67
N SER A 303 14.36 -23.81 9.41
CA SER A 303 13.63 -25.01 9.80
C SER A 303 12.43 -24.72 10.69
N GLU A 304 12.46 -23.61 11.41
CA GLU A 304 11.40 -23.22 12.36
C GLU A 304 10.45 -22.17 11.79
N LEU A 305 10.90 -21.36 10.81
CA LEU A 305 10.16 -20.23 10.24
C LEU A 305 10.02 -20.32 8.71
N GLU A 306 9.97 -21.53 8.15
CA GLU A 306 9.91 -21.78 6.70
C GLU A 306 8.80 -20.97 6.00
N ASP A 307 7.59 -20.99 6.59
CA ASP A 307 6.40 -20.30 6.08
C ASP A 307 6.50 -18.77 6.10
N ILE A 308 7.52 -18.21 6.76
CA ILE A 308 7.75 -16.77 6.88
C ILE A 308 8.95 -16.33 6.05
N ILE A 309 10.04 -17.09 6.06
CA ILE A 309 11.33 -16.64 5.52
C ILE A 309 11.27 -16.43 4.00
N TYR A 310 10.79 -17.41 3.23
CA TYR A 310 10.70 -17.25 1.77
C TYR A 310 9.48 -16.47 1.31
N PRO A 311 8.26 -16.82 1.74
CA PRO A 311 7.08 -16.16 1.20
C PRO A 311 7.00 -14.68 1.58
N ILE A 312 7.69 -14.29 2.67
CA ILE A 312 7.50 -12.98 3.30
C ILE A 312 8.83 -12.24 3.46
N LEU A 313 9.77 -12.73 4.26
CA LEU A 313 10.99 -11.96 4.58
C LEU A 313 11.89 -11.74 3.37
N PHE A 314 11.99 -12.73 2.48
CA PHE A 314 12.73 -12.62 1.23
C PHE A 314 12.18 -11.50 0.36
N ASP A 315 10.85 -11.42 0.21
CA ASP A 315 10.18 -10.36 -0.56
C ASP A 315 10.31 -8.99 0.11
N VAL A 316 10.11 -8.94 1.43
CA VAL A 316 10.29 -7.72 2.23
C VAL A 316 11.72 -7.19 2.10
N TYR A 317 12.72 -8.06 2.05
CA TYR A 317 14.11 -7.63 1.92
C TYR A 317 14.52 -7.28 0.48
N THR A 318 14.24 -8.18 -0.46
CA THR A 318 14.73 -8.06 -1.85
C THR A 318 13.88 -7.12 -2.69
N GLN A 319 12.55 -7.09 -2.49
CA GLN A 319 11.66 -6.20 -3.23
C GLN A 319 11.34 -4.92 -2.45
N GLN A 320 11.72 -4.88 -1.17
CA GLN A 320 11.33 -3.82 -0.22
C GLN A 320 9.82 -3.76 -0.01
N ASN A 321 9.07 -4.83 -0.32
CA ASN A 321 7.61 -4.84 -0.23
C ASN A 321 7.13 -4.83 1.22
N THR A 322 5.87 -4.42 1.40
CA THR A 322 5.13 -4.65 2.64
C THR A 322 4.22 -5.85 2.46
N ARG A 323 4.22 -6.78 3.42
CA ARG A 323 3.45 -8.03 3.40
C ARG A 323 2.61 -8.16 4.68
N GLU A 324 1.54 -8.92 4.61
CA GLU A 324 0.73 -9.28 5.78
C GLU A 324 1.25 -10.60 6.38
N LEU A 325 1.27 -10.68 7.71
CA LEU A 325 1.50 -11.88 8.49
C LEU A 325 0.17 -12.35 9.07
N THR A 326 -0.07 -13.65 9.08
CA THR A 326 -1.11 -14.23 9.93
C THR A 326 -0.71 -14.13 11.40
N ALA A 327 -1.69 -14.22 12.31
CA ALA A 327 -1.42 -14.22 13.74
C ALA A 327 -0.45 -15.36 14.14
N SER A 328 -0.62 -16.57 13.58
CA SER A 328 0.28 -17.70 13.84
C SER A 328 1.71 -17.39 13.41
N GLN A 329 1.91 -16.85 12.21
CA GLN A 329 3.25 -16.48 11.73
C GLN A 329 3.88 -15.40 12.60
N TYR A 330 3.10 -14.41 13.04
CA TYR A 330 3.59 -13.40 13.96
C TYR A 330 4.06 -13.98 15.29
N TYR A 331 3.25 -14.84 15.91
CA TYR A 331 3.62 -15.47 17.18
C TYR A 331 4.83 -16.39 17.03
N SER A 332 4.90 -17.22 15.99
CA SER A 332 6.07 -18.06 15.72
C SER A 332 7.35 -17.23 15.54
N LEU A 333 7.28 -16.11 14.82
CA LEU A 333 8.42 -15.20 14.69
C LEU A 333 8.86 -14.63 16.05
N LEU A 334 7.91 -14.17 16.87
CA LEU A 334 8.23 -13.60 18.18
C LEU A 334 8.75 -14.65 19.17
N GLU A 335 8.17 -15.84 19.18
CA GLU A 335 8.60 -16.96 20.01
C GLU A 335 10.01 -17.39 19.66
N TYR A 336 10.30 -17.55 18.36
CA TYR A 336 11.64 -17.87 17.90
C TYR A 336 12.66 -16.78 18.28
N VAL A 337 12.32 -15.51 18.04
CA VAL A 337 13.21 -14.40 18.44
C VAL A 337 13.41 -14.39 19.96
N SER A 338 12.36 -14.62 20.74
CA SER A 338 12.44 -14.65 22.21
C SER A 338 13.27 -15.84 22.72
N SER A 339 13.20 -17.00 22.07
CA SER A 339 13.98 -18.18 22.45
C SER A 339 15.47 -17.95 22.19
N GLN A 340 15.82 -17.37 21.03
CA GLN A 340 17.20 -17.00 20.72
C GLN A 340 17.73 -15.96 21.72
N VAL A 341 16.93 -14.94 22.06
CA VAL A 341 17.26 -13.95 23.09
C VAL A 341 17.53 -14.58 24.45
N SER A 342 16.70 -15.53 24.87
CA SER A 342 16.84 -16.22 26.15
C SER A 342 18.09 -17.10 26.19
N ASN A 343 18.34 -17.87 25.12
CA ASN A 343 19.50 -18.76 25.02
C ASN A 343 20.84 -18.01 25.12
N GLU A 344 20.93 -16.82 24.50
CA GLU A 344 22.15 -16.02 24.57
C GLU A 344 22.33 -15.32 25.92
N LEU A 345 21.24 -14.89 26.56
CA LEU A 345 21.26 -14.38 27.92
C LEU A 345 21.80 -15.43 28.91
N ASP A 346 21.31 -16.66 28.81
CA ASP A 346 21.77 -17.74 29.69
C ASP A 346 23.22 -18.13 29.38
N SER A 347 23.60 -18.16 28.10
CA SER A 347 25.00 -18.39 27.70
C SER A 347 25.93 -17.30 28.24
N SER A 348 25.49 -16.03 28.22
CA SER A 348 26.24 -14.88 28.75
C SER A 348 26.39 -14.96 30.27
N ARG A 349 25.33 -15.36 30.99
CA ARG A 349 25.36 -15.60 32.44
C ARG A 349 26.35 -16.70 32.81
N MET A 350 26.31 -17.85 32.12
CA MET A 350 27.25 -18.94 32.37
C MET A 350 28.70 -18.54 32.10
N LEU A 351 28.96 -17.72 31.08
CA LEU A 351 30.29 -17.20 30.78
C LEU A 351 30.78 -16.25 31.89
N LYS A 352 29.92 -15.34 32.35
CA LYS A 352 30.20 -14.42 33.47
C LYS A 352 30.56 -15.20 34.74
N ASP A 353 29.78 -16.22 35.09
CA ASP A 353 30.05 -17.05 36.27
C ASP A 353 31.40 -17.77 36.18
N ARG A 354 31.75 -18.28 34.99
CA ARG A 354 33.07 -18.89 34.74
C ARG A 354 34.21 -17.88 34.87
N ILE A 355 34.06 -16.69 34.30
CA ILE A 355 35.06 -15.61 34.39
C ILE A 355 35.23 -15.18 35.86
N MET A 356 34.14 -14.97 36.59
CA MET A 356 34.18 -14.61 38.01
C MET A 356 34.86 -15.69 38.86
N THR A 357 34.58 -16.96 38.58
CA THR A 357 35.25 -18.09 39.25
C THR A 357 36.75 -18.10 38.97
N LEU A 358 37.16 -17.89 37.71
CA LEU A 358 38.56 -17.77 37.31
C LEU A 358 39.24 -16.57 37.97
N MET A 359 38.58 -15.42 38.03
CA MET A 359 39.10 -14.20 38.66
C MET A 359 39.28 -14.37 40.17
N ASN A 360 38.33 -14.98 40.87
CA ASN A 360 38.45 -15.28 42.28
C ASN A 360 39.62 -16.25 42.54
N THR A 361 39.76 -17.29 41.70
CA THR A 361 40.90 -18.21 41.75
C THR A 361 42.23 -17.49 41.50
N MET A 362 42.28 -16.49 40.60
CA MET A 362 43.50 -15.71 40.34
C MET A 362 43.83 -14.71 41.46
N ARG A 363 42.82 -14.11 42.10
CA ARG A 363 42.97 -13.23 43.27
C ARG A 363 43.47 -13.99 44.50
N GLU A 364 43.01 -15.23 44.70
CA GLU A 364 43.53 -16.10 45.76
C GLU A 364 45.00 -16.50 45.54
N ASN A 365 45.46 -16.48 44.29
CA ASN A 365 46.82 -16.84 43.90
C ASN A 365 47.77 -15.64 43.65
N SER A 366 47.31 -14.38 43.76
CA SER A 366 48.15 -13.20 43.55
C SER A 366 47.61 -11.94 44.25
N SER A 367 48.48 -11.20 44.94
CA SER A 367 48.12 -10.07 45.82
C SER A 367 47.88 -8.72 45.12
N ASP A 368 47.95 -8.63 43.78
CA ASP A 368 48.01 -7.34 43.04
C ASP A 368 47.02 -7.20 41.85
N ILE A 369 45.82 -7.79 41.92
CA ILE A 369 44.83 -7.73 40.80
C ILE A 369 43.50 -7.05 41.22
N SER A 370 43.55 -5.80 41.67
CA SER A 370 42.34 -5.06 42.07
C SER A 370 41.75 -4.19 40.94
N GLU A 371 42.55 -3.47 40.15
CA GLU A 371 42.00 -2.50 39.17
C GLU A 371 41.40 -3.15 37.91
N HIS A 372 42.06 -4.15 37.30
CA HIS A 372 41.54 -4.79 36.07
C HIS A 372 40.23 -5.56 36.26
N SER A 373 39.91 -5.90 37.51
CA SER A 373 38.70 -6.65 37.83
C SER A 373 37.42 -5.81 37.81
N ILE A 374 37.53 -4.51 38.12
CA ILE A 374 36.41 -3.58 38.19
C ILE A 374 35.97 -3.17 36.78
N ASP A 375 36.92 -3.01 35.85
CA ASP A 375 36.61 -2.67 34.45
C ASP A 375 35.86 -3.80 33.74
N LEU A 376 36.26 -5.05 33.95
CA LEU A 376 35.59 -6.25 33.40
C LEU A 376 34.17 -6.45 33.96
N GLU A 377 33.96 -6.24 35.27
CA GLU A 377 32.63 -6.29 35.88
C GLU A 377 31.68 -5.21 35.30
N ASN A 378 32.20 -4.00 35.09
CA ASN A 378 31.45 -2.91 34.48
C ASN A 378 31.11 -3.18 33.01
N GLU A 379 32.02 -3.78 32.25
CA GLU A 379 31.79 -4.17 30.86
C GLU A 379 30.72 -5.27 30.75
N LEU A 380 30.76 -6.28 31.64
CA LEU A 380 29.76 -7.35 31.72
C LEU A 380 28.38 -6.84 32.16
N MET A 381 28.30 -5.90 33.10
CA MET A 381 27.04 -5.22 33.45
C MET A 381 26.48 -4.37 32.31
N GLY A 382 27.36 -3.77 31.49
CA GLY A 382 26.98 -3.06 30.27
C GLY A 382 26.33 -3.97 29.23
N ILE A 383 26.81 -5.21 29.12
CA ILE A 383 26.24 -6.25 28.25
C ILE A 383 24.85 -6.67 28.75
N GLU A 384 24.69 -7.01 30.04
CA GLU A 384 23.38 -7.40 30.61
C GLU A 384 22.30 -6.31 30.44
N LYS A 385 22.64 -5.04 30.67
CA LYS A 385 21.72 -3.92 30.45
C LYS A 385 21.29 -3.77 28.99
N LYS A 386 22.11 -4.22 28.04
CA LYS A 386 21.84 -4.13 26.59
C LYS A 386 20.84 -5.19 26.11
N TYR A 387 20.74 -6.33 26.78
CA TYR A 387 19.80 -7.41 26.44
C TYR A 387 18.48 -7.34 27.20
N LEU A 388 18.40 -6.57 28.30
CA LEU A 388 17.21 -6.44 29.16
C LEU A 388 16.34 -5.20 28.88
N GLN A 389 16.67 -4.38 27.88
CA GLN A 389 15.86 -3.24 27.39
C GLN A 389 15.10 -3.60 26.12
#